data_AF-A0A969SA99-F1
#
_entry.id   AF-A0A969SA99-F1
#
_cell.length_a   1.000
_cell.length_b   1.000
_cell.length_c   1.000
_cell.angle_alpha   90.00
_cell.angle_beta   90.00
_cell.angle_gamma   90.00
#
_symmetry.space_group_name_H-M   'P 1'
#
loop_
_entity.id
_entity.type
_entity.pdbx_description
1 polymer ?
#
loop_
_entity_poly.entity_id
_entity_poly.type
_entity_poly.pdbx_seq_one_letter_code
_entity_poly.pdbx_strand_id
1 'polypeptide(L)'
;MAIGYVALVLHAHLPFVRHPESDYVLEEEWLYEAITETYIPLLRVFEGLKQDGVDFKITMSMTPPLVSMLRDPLLQERYDAHLAKLEELIELEIEHNVHNGHIRYLAEHYASEFKAT
;
A
#
# COMPACT_ATOMS: atom_id res chain seq x y z
N MET A 1 -29.29 20.09 -14.85
CA MET A 1 -29.77 19.65 -13.52
C MET A 1 -29.08 18.33 -13.21
N ALA A 2 -28.49 18.16 -12.03
CA ALA A 2 -27.87 16.88 -11.65
C ALA A 2 -28.96 15.83 -11.40
N ILE A 3 -28.73 14.59 -11.85
CA ILE A 3 -29.68 13.47 -11.71
C ILE A 3 -29.70 12.94 -10.26
N GLY A 4 -28.64 13.21 -9.49
CA GLY A 4 -28.47 12.87 -8.09
C GLY A 4 -27.06 13.22 -7.63
N TYR A 5 -26.77 12.97 -6.35
CA TYR A 5 -25.44 13.11 -5.79
C TYR A 5 -24.95 11.74 -5.30
N VAL A 6 -23.68 11.44 -5.57
CA VAL A 6 -23.00 10.24 -5.04
C VAL A 6 -22.01 10.71 -3.98
N ALA A 7 -22.01 10.06 -2.82
CA ALA A 7 -21.04 10.28 -1.76
C ALA A 7 -20.30 8.96 -1.49
N LEU A 8 -19.07 8.85 -1.99
CA LEU A 8 -18.18 7.74 -1.66
C LEU A 8 -17.44 8.06 -0.36
N VAL A 9 -17.62 7.22 0.65
CA VAL A 9 -16.99 7.36 1.97
C VAL A 9 -16.12 6.14 2.26
N LEU A 10 -14.81 6.34 2.31
CA LEU A 10 -13.83 5.31 2.63
C LEU A 10 -13.47 5.40 4.12
N HIS A 11 -13.53 4.29 4.85
CA HIS A 11 -13.14 4.23 6.25
C HIS A 11 -11.88 3.38 6.41
N ALA A 12 -10.76 4.02 6.71
CA ALA A 12 -9.48 3.38 6.95
C ALA A 12 -9.22 3.20 8.45
N HIS A 13 -9.09 1.95 8.87
CA HIS A 13 -8.86 1.56 10.25
C HIS A 13 -7.90 0.39 10.34
N LEU A 14 -7.05 0.44 11.36
CA LEU A 14 -6.25 -0.67 11.84
C LEU A 14 -6.16 -0.57 13.38
N PRO A 15 -6.25 -1.68 14.13
CA PRO A 15 -5.91 -1.68 15.54
C PRO A 15 -4.45 -1.26 15.76
N PHE A 16 -4.10 -0.82 16.97
CA PHE A 16 -2.74 -0.40 17.26
C PHE A 16 -1.82 -1.63 17.41
N VAL A 17 -0.90 -1.82 16.47
CA VAL A 17 -0.05 -3.03 16.32
C VAL A 17 1.44 -2.76 16.56
N ARG A 18 1.81 -1.62 17.15
CA ARG A 18 3.21 -1.24 17.37
C ARG A 18 3.82 -1.97 18.56
N HIS A 19 4.84 -2.79 18.32
CA HIS A 19 5.52 -3.62 19.32
C HIS A 19 7.04 -3.40 19.30
N PRO A 20 7.56 -2.37 20.00
CA PRO A 20 8.99 -2.04 20.01
C PRO A 20 9.87 -3.06 20.71
N GLU A 21 9.30 -3.91 21.57
CA GLU A 21 10.01 -4.91 22.36
C GLU A 21 10.41 -6.18 21.58
N SER A 22 9.84 -6.39 20.40
CA SER A 22 10.12 -7.56 19.56
C SER A 22 10.71 -7.12 18.23
N ASP A 23 11.71 -7.86 17.74
CA ASP A 23 12.35 -7.59 16.45
C ASP A 23 11.44 -7.97 15.26
N TYR A 24 10.50 -8.90 15.47
CA TYR A 24 9.54 -9.33 14.47
C TYR A 24 8.15 -9.51 15.09
N VAL A 25 7.13 -9.01 14.39
CA VAL A 25 5.75 -8.93 14.85
C VAL A 25 4.85 -9.09 13.64
N LEU A 26 4.07 -10.17 13.60
CA LEU A 26 3.22 -10.50 12.45
C LEU A 26 2.12 -9.43 12.24
N GLU A 27 1.59 -8.88 13.33
CA GLU A 27 0.52 -7.89 13.30
C GLU A 27 0.95 -6.56 12.65
N GLU A 28 2.25 -6.24 12.68
CA GLU A 28 2.78 -5.05 11.99
C GLU A 28 2.73 -5.20 10.47
N GLU A 29 2.76 -6.44 9.94
CA GLU A 29 2.63 -6.71 8.50
C GLU A 29 1.30 -6.22 7.95
N TRP A 30 0.21 -6.27 8.74
CA TRP A 30 -1.09 -5.74 8.30
C TRP A 30 -1.02 -4.24 7.98
N LEU A 31 -0.20 -3.48 8.70
CA LEU A 31 0.01 -2.06 8.41
C LEU A 31 0.78 -1.90 7.10
N TYR A 32 1.81 -2.72 6.89
CA TYR A 32 2.67 -2.65 5.70
C TYR A 32 1.89 -3.02 4.44
N GLU A 33 1.13 -4.11 4.48
CA GLU A 33 0.21 -4.51 3.41
C GLU A 33 -0.81 -3.42 3.12
N ALA A 34 -1.42 -2.81 4.14
CA ALA A 34 -2.37 -1.72 3.94
C ALA A 34 -1.74 -0.48 3.30
N ILE A 35 -0.48 -0.15 3.63
CA ILE A 35 0.26 0.95 2.98
C ILE A 35 0.50 0.63 1.51
N THR A 36 1.11 -0.52 1.22
CA THR A 36 1.53 -0.93 -0.13
C THR A 36 0.36 -1.20 -1.06
N GLU A 37 -0.67 -1.91 -0.58
CA GLU A 37 -1.74 -2.43 -1.45
C GLU A 37 -3.01 -1.57 -1.44
N THR A 38 -3.14 -0.62 -0.50
CA THR A 38 -4.35 0.23 -0.41
C THR A 38 -4.03 1.72 -0.41
N TYR A 39 -3.25 2.22 0.55
CA TYR A 39 -3.13 3.67 0.75
C TYR A 39 -2.31 4.35 -0.35
N ILE A 40 -1.16 3.80 -0.73
CA ILE A 40 -0.34 4.32 -1.83
C ILE A 40 -1.10 4.21 -3.17
N PRO A 41 -1.71 3.07 -3.55
CA PRO A 41 -2.52 2.97 -4.76
C PRO A 41 -3.67 3.98 -4.82
N LEU A 42 -4.38 4.22 -3.70
CA LEU A 42 -5.43 5.25 -3.64
C LEU A 42 -4.87 6.65 -3.91
N LEU A 43 -3.71 6.99 -3.33
CA LEU A 43 -3.05 8.27 -3.60
C LEU A 43 -2.70 8.42 -5.08
N ARG A 44 -2.13 7.38 -5.71
CA ARG A 44 -1.84 7.38 -7.16
C ARG A 44 -3.09 7.61 -8.00
N VAL A 45 -4.21 6.96 -7.67
CA VAL A 45 -5.50 7.17 -8.35
C VAL A 45 -5.97 8.63 -8.20
N PHE A 46 -5.89 9.19 -7.00
CA PHE A 46 -6.32 10.57 -6.75
C PHE A 46 -5.44 11.59 -7.48
N GLU A 47 -4.13 11.34 -7.54
CA GLU A 47 -3.18 12.14 -8.30
C GLU A 47 -3.45 12.08 -9.80
N GLY A 48 -3.70 10.88 -10.34
CA GLY A 48 -4.07 10.69 -11.75
C GLY A 48 -5.36 11.41 -12.12
N LEU A 49 -6.43 11.26 -11.31
CA LEU A 49 -7.70 11.97 -11.53
C LEU A 49 -7.51 13.49 -11.52
N LYS A 50 -6.66 14.00 -10.61
CA LYS A 50 -6.33 15.42 -10.53
C LYS A 50 -5.54 15.88 -11.77
N GLN A 51 -4.58 15.08 -12.23
CA GLN A 51 -3.78 15.36 -13.43
C GLN A 51 -4.65 15.41 -14.69
N ASP A 52 -5.64 14.52 -14.80
CA ASP A 52 -6.59 14.46 -15.91
C ASP A 52 -7.68 15.55 -15.84
N GLY A 53 -7.69 16.37 -14.79
CA GLY A 53 -8.68 17.43 -14.60
C GLY A 53 -10.09 16.93 -14.29
N VAL A 54 -10.21 15.71 -13.76
CA VAL A 54 -11.50 15.12 -13.38
C VAL A 54 -12.01 15.78 -12.10
N ASP A 55 -13.21 16.33 -12.12
CA ASP A 55 -13.89 16.85 -10.91
C ASP A 55 -14.47 15.69 -10.09
N PHE A 56 -13.65 15.10 -9.22
CA PHE A 56 -14.04 14.01 -8.31
C PHE A 56 -14.12 14.47 -6.85
N LYS A 57 -15.00 13.82 -6.08
CA LYS A 57 -15.18 14.07 -4.64
C LYS A 57 -15.24 12.75 -3.90
N ILE A 58 -14.32 12.55 -2.97
CA ILE A 58 -14.23 11.37 -2.10
C ILE A 58 -14.03 11.84 -0.67
N THR A 59 -14.73 11.21 0.27
CA THR A 59 -14.53 11.41 1.70
C THR A 59 -13.75 10.23 2.25
N MET A 60 -12.66 10.50 2.99
CA MET A 60 -11.90 9.46 3.68
C MET A 60 -11.87 9.75 5.18
N SER A 61 -12.23 8.75 5.97
CA SER A 61 -12.07 8.73 7.42
C SER A 61 -10.85 7.89 7.76
N MET A 62 -9.95 8.41 8.59
CA MET A 62 -8.79 7.68 9.10
C MET A 62 -8.84 7.67 10.63
N THR A 63 -8.77 6.48 11.23
CA THR A 63 -8.86 6.37 12.69
C THR A 63 -7.60 6.90 13.39
N PRO A 64 -7.70 7.50 14.59
CA PRO A 64 -6.55 7.98 15.36
C PRO A 64 -5.42 6.96 15.59
N PRO A 65 -5.67 5.66 15.90
CA PRO A 65 -4.59 4.67 16.01
C PRO A 65 -3.84 4.49 14.69
N LEU A 66 -4.53 4.38 13.56
CA LEU A 66 -3.91 4.25 12.24
C LEU A 66 -3.02 5.46 11.92
N VAL A 67 -3.54 6.68 12.09
CA VAL A 67 -2.77 7.90 11.80
C VAL A 67 -1.55 8.02 12.73
N SER A 68 -1.66 7.58 13.98
CA SER A 68 -0.52 7.54 14.91
C SER A 68 0.57 6.59 14.42
N MET A 69 0.19 5.39 13.95
CA MET A 69 1.14 4.40 13.44
C MET A 69 1.80 4.81 12.12
N LEU A 70 1.05 5.40 11.19
CA LEU A 70 1.59 5.90 9.91
C LEU A 70 2.66 6.99 10.09
N ARG A 71 2.67 7.66 11.25
CA ARG A 71 3.64 8.72 11.61
C ARG A 71 4.76 8.23 12.52
N ASP A 72 4.74 6.97 12.93
CA ASP A 72 5.71 6.43 13.88
C ASP A 72 7.02 6.07 13.17
N PRO A 73 8.16 6.68 13.54
CA PRO A 73 9.43 6.45 12.84
C PRO A 73 9.90 4.99 12.87
N LEU A 74 9.61 4.24 13.95
CA LEU A 74 10.00 2.83 14.04
C LEU A 74 9.23 2.00 13.01
N LEU A 75 7.93 2.25 12.87
CA LEU A 75 7.10 1.53 11.90
C LEU A 75 7.43 1.91 10.46
N GLN A 76 7.84 3.16 10.22
CA GLN A 76 8.34 3.58 8.90
C GLN A 76 9.65 2.87 8.54
N GLU A 77 10.61 2.81 9.46
CA GLU A 77 11.87 2.09 9.24
C GLU A 77 11.64 0.59 8.97
N ARG A 78 10.74 -0.04 9.75
CA ARG A 78 10.38 -1.45 9.54
C ARG A 78 9.63 -1.67 8.23
N TYR A 79 8.79 -0.73 7.83
CA TYR A 79 8.13 -0.77 6.52
C TYR A 79 9.13 -0.71 5.37
N ASP A 80 10.14 0.16 5.45
CA ASP A 80 11.21 0.24 4.45
C ASP A 80 11.97 -1.10 4.33
N ALA A 81 12.27 -1.73 5.48
CA ALA A 81 12.91 -3.04 5.51
C ALA A 81 12.01 -4.14 4.92
N HIS A 82 10.71 -4.10 5.21
CA HIS A 82 9.72 -5.02 4.64
C HIS A 82 9.63 -4.86 3.12
N LEU A 83 9.54 -3.63 2.61
CA LEU A 83 9.48 -3.35 1.18
C LEU A 83 10.73 -3.81 0.45
N ALA A 84 11.92 -3.51 0.99
CA ALA A 84 13.19 -3.99 0.42
C ALA A 84 13.25 -5.53 0.37
N LYS A 85 12.69 -6.21 1.38
CA LYS A 85 12.60 -7.67 1.37
C LYS A 85 11.66 -8.18 0.28
N LEU A 86 10.51 -7.54 0.07
CA LEU A 86 9.60 -7.91 -1.01
C LEU A 86 10.22 -7.70 -2.39
N GLU A 87 10.97 -6.61 -2.60
CA GLU A 87 11.70 -6.37 -3.85
C GLU A 87 12.74 -7.48 -4.13
N GLU A 88 13.51 -7.88 -3.11
CA GLU A 88 14.45 -9.00 -3.21
C GLU A 88 13.73 -10.30 -3.61
N LEU A 89 12.61 -10.60 -2.93
CA LEU A 89 11.82 -11.81 -3.18
C LEU A 89 11.23 -11.83 -4.60
N ILE A 90 10.79 -10.68 -5.12
CA ILE A 90 10.25 -10.57 -6.47
C ILE A 90 11.32 -10.86 -7.52
N GLU A 91 12.53 -10.31 -7.38
CA GLU A 91 13.62 -10.57 -8.33
C GLU A 91 13.98 -12.07 -8.33
N LEU A 92 14.02 -12.71 -7.14
CA LEU A 92 14.19 -14.16 -7.03
C LEU A 92 13.05 -14.95 -7.69
N GLU A 93 11.80 -14.48 -7.57
CA GLU A 93 10.64 -15.14 -8.17
C GLU A 93 10.66 -15.04 -9.71
N ILE A 94 11.15 -13.93 -10.27
CA ILE A 94 11.38 -13.76 -11.71
C ILE A 94 12.43 -14.76 -12.21
N GLU A 95 13.56 -14.88 -11.51
CA GLU A 95 14.64 -15.82 -11.86
C GLU A 95 14.20 -17.29 -11.74
N HIS A 96 13.48 -17.62 -10.67
CA HIS A 96 13.00 -18.99 -10.43
C HIS A 96 11.97 -19.44 -11.47
N ASN A 97 11.14 -18.52 -11.97
CA ASN A 97 10.03 -18.83 -12.89
C ASN A 97 10.35 -18.57 -14.37
N VAL A 98 11.61 -18.61 -14.79
CA VAL A 98 12.02 -18.41 -16.20
C VAL A 98 11.26 -19.32 -17.19
N HIS A 99 10.86 -20.52 -16.76
CA HIS A 99 10.10 -21.48 -17.58
C HIS A 99 8.58 -21.44 -17.35
N ASN A 100 8.10 -20.63 -16.40
CA ASN A 100 6.69 -20.44 -16.12
C ASN A 100 6.28 -18.99 -16.45
N GLY A 101 5.96 -18.77 -17.73
CA GLY A 101 5.70 -17.42 -18.25
C GLY A 101 4.56 -16.68 -17.55
N HIS A 102 3.56 -17.37 -17.01
CA HIS A 102 2.45 -16.74 -16.30
C HIS A 102 2.89 -16.17 -14.94
N ILE A 103 3.61 -16.96 -14.14
CA ILE A 103 4.11 -16.49 -12.84
C ILE A 103 5.19 -15.44 -13.01
N ARG A 104 6.09 -15.63 -13.98
CA ARG A 104 7.11 -14.63 -14.30
C ARG A 104 6.50 -13.28 -14.70
N TYR A 105 5.46 -13.28 -15.54
CA TYR A 105 4.75 -12.05 -15.90
C TYR A 105 4.18 -11.34 -14.67
N LEU A 106 3.60 -12.09 -13.72
CA LEU A 106 3.06 -11.53 -12.50
C LEU A 106 4.16 -10.91 -11.62
N ALA A 107 5.29 -11.60 -11.46
CA ALA A 107 6.43 -11.10 -10.70
C ALA A 107 7.03 -9.84 -11.35
N GLU A 108 7.19 -9.82 -12.68
CA GLU A 108 7.64 -8.64 -13.43
C GLU A 108 6.67 -7.45 -13.28
N HIS A 109 5.35 -7.71 -13.22
CA HIS A 109 4.35 -6.68 -12.94
C HIS A 109 4.55 -6.03 -11.56
N TYR A 110 4.67 -6.84 -10.49
CA TYR A 110 4.90 -6.31 -9.15
C TYR A 110 6.26 -5.62 -9.00
N ALA A 111 7.31 -6.10 -9.69
CA ALA A 111 8.60 -5.43 -9.74
C ALA A 111 8.49 -4.01 -10.31
N SER A 112 7.65 -3.82 -11.32
CA SER A 112 7.38 -2.50 -11.91
C SER A 112 6.57 -1.61 -10.96
N GLU A 113 5.57 -2.17 -10.27
CA GLU A 113 4.73 -1.41 -9.34
C GLU A 113 5.52 -0.89 -8.13
N PHE A 114 6.46 -1.68 -7.59
CA PHE A 114 7.30 -1.27 -6.46
C PHE A 114 8.31 -0.20 -6.86
N LYS A 115 8.92 -0.29 -8.05
CA LYS A 115 9.82 0.75 -8.59
C LYS A 115 9.13 2.10 -8.84
N ALA A 116 7.81 2.12 -8.95
CA ALA A 116 7.03 3.35 -9.13
C ALA A 116 6.64 4.02 -7.79
N THR A 117 7.08 3.46 -6.65
CA THR A 117 6.81 3.94 -5.28
C THR A 117 7.92 4.87 -4.82
#